data_AF-A0A6Q2YKV2-F1
#
_entry.id   AF-A0A6Q2YKV2-F1
#
_cell.length_a   1.000
_cell.length_b   1.000
_cell.length_c   1.000
_cell.angle_alpha   90.00
_cell.angle_beta   90.00
_cell.angle_gamma   90.00
#
_symmetry.space_group_name_H-M   'P 1'
#
loop_
_entity.id
_entity.type
_entity.pdbx_description
1 polymer ?
#
loop_
_entity_poly.entity_id
_entity_poly.type
_entity_poly.pdbx_seq_one_letter_code
_entity_poly.pdbx_strand_id
1 'polypeptide(L)'
;MNYIVLQPSGSNGVNYVLLIILHCRLHCCWQLKQLLRGYVHIVKRVSHQNGKRSVFQEVALKSRTECRSIPPPKYYSQLITEMEDLGWDKLVFIDTEFRTLRLKAEDSSGRQHVVTVKLKPKHPLEAPVCTADLPVPLAMTWTAQSSLTHVHTQFLLLLESLAEFWAVLDEIDQKTWVLEPEKPSRADTMRRIVIGNNVSIKVEVNTRHPNMLPECCLLGADHVVTPLRNKLNSNMHLWNPECSVLQNLRDVLEIEFPSPATHEKSSFSVECGICYSYRLNSDIPDQVCNDSRCGQPFHQACLYEWLRGIPSSRQSFSIVFGECPYCSKPITVKCPPRNPEN
;
A
#
# COMPACT_ATOMS: atom_id res chain seq x y z
N MET A 1 29.47 -18.31 43.19
CA MET A 1 28.89 -16.96 43.09
C MET A 1 28.43 -16.78 41.66
N ASN A 2 27.13 -16.63 41.42
CA ASN A 2 26.61 -16.53 40.06
C ASN A 2 26.49 -15.05 39.69
N TYR A 3 27.40 -14.58 38.84
CA TYR A 3 27.30 -13.26 38.21
C TYR A 3 26.72 -13.45 36.82
N ILE A 4 25.74 -12.63 36.46
CA ILE A 4 25.30 -12.46 35.07
C ILE A 4 25.73 -11.06 34.66
N VAL A 5 26.71 -10.99 33.76
CA VAL A 5 27.17 -9.76 33.12
C VAL A 5 26.60 -9.76 31.70
N LEU A 6 25.77 -8.77 31.38
CA LEU A 6 25.30 -8.54 30.01
C LEU A 6 26.28 -7.57 29.33
N GLN A 7 26.94 -8.00 28.25
CA GLN A 7 27.79 -7.14 27.41
C GLN A 7 26.96 -6.43 26.32
N PRO A 8 27.40 -5.25 25.84
CA PRO A 8 26.59 -4.40 24.96
C PRO A 8 26.84 -4.68 23.47
N SER A 9 25.78 -4.58 22.66
CA SER A 9 25.89 -4.39 21.22
C SER A 9 25.06 -3.17 20.81
N GLY A 10 25.71 -2.02 20.68
CA GLY A 10 25.11 -0.81 20.12
C GLY A 10 25.47 0.47 20.87
N SER A 11 26.16 1.37 20.17
CA SER A 11 26.65 2.66 20.61
C SER A 11 25.52 3.66 20.89
N ASN A 12 25.12 3.77 22.16
CA ASN A 12 24.69 5.02 22.79
C ASN A 12 24.66 4.79 24.30
N GLY A 13 25.41 5.58 25.05
CA GLY A 13 25.65 5.36 26.49
C GLY A 13 24.35 5.36 27.29
N VAL A 14 23.97 4.20 27.83
CA VAL A 14 22.86 4.06 28.79
C VAL A 14 23.45 3.55 30.11
N ASN A 15 23.19 4.30 31.19
CA ASN A 15 23.53 3.90 32.55
C ASN A 15 22.71 2.67 32.95
N TYR A 16 23.41 1.59 33.31
CA TYR A 16 22.82 0.32 33.71
C TYR A 16 22.16 0.41 35.10
N VAL A 17 20.96 -0.16 35.27
CA VAL A 17 20.32 -0.35 36.59
C VAL A 17 20.45 -1.82 36.97
N LEU A 18 21.22 -2.10 38.03
CA LEU A 18 21.46 -3.44 38.54
C LEU A 18 20.41 -3.81 39.60
N LEU A 19 19.70 -4.93 39.40
CA LEU A 19 18.81 -5.54 40.40
C LEU A 19 19.48 -6.81 40.95
N ILE A 20 19.79 -6.84 42.25
CA ILE A 20 20.34 -8.04 42.91
C ILE A 20 19.41 -8.47 44.03
N ILE A 21 18.97 -9.73 44.00
CA ILE A 21 18.27 -10.39 45.11
C ILE A 21 19.27 -11.35 45.75
N LEU A 22 19.75 -11.00 46.95
CA LEU A 22 20.66 -11.82 47.76
C LEU A 22 20.01 -11.99 49.14
N HIS A 23 19.90 -13.24 49.63
CA HIS A 23 19.29 -13.56 50.94
C HIS A 23 17.92 -12.90 51.20
N CYS A 24 17.01 -12.94 50.21
CA CYS A 24 15.68 -12.31 50.31
C CYS A 24 15.69 -10.79 50.59
N ARG A 25 16.82 -10.11 50.36
CA ARG A 25 16.95 -8.65 50.42
C ARG A 25 17.08 -8.08 49.01
N LEU A 26 16.26 -7.07 48.72
CA LEU A 26 16.20 -6.39 47.43
C LEU A 26 17.22 -5.25 47.41
N HIS A 27 18.28 -5.39 46.61
CA HIS A 27 19.28 -4.33 46.41
C HIS A 27 19.04 -3.69 45.04
N CYS A 28 18.53 -2.46 45.05
CA CYS A 28 18.30 -1.64 43.86
C CYS A 28 18.51 -0.14 44.17
N CYS A 29 18.65 0.67 43.12
CA CYS A 29 18.81 2.12 43.24
C CYS A 29 17.58 2.78 43.91
N TRP A 30 17.76 3.98 44.48
CA TRP A 30 16.73 4.65 45.26
C TRP A 30 15.44 4.93 44.46
N GLN A 31 15.54 5.18 43.15
CA GLN A 31 14.42 5.40 42.24
C GLN A 31 13.56 4.13 42.09
N LEU A 32 14.20 2.98 41.95
CA LEU A 32 13.52 1.69 41.85
C LEU A 32 12.92 1.28 43.22
N LYS A 33 13.58 1.63 44.33
CA LYS A 33 13.00 1.46 45.68
C LYS A 33 11.72 2.28 45.88
N GLN A 34 11.65 3.48 45.30
CA GLN A 34 10.43 4.30 45.33
C GLN A 34 9.32 3.71 44.47
N LEU A 35 9.63 3.26 43.25
CA LEU A 35 8.66 2.60 42.35
C LEU A 35 8.08 1.30 42.93
N LEU A 36 8.88 0.56 43.68
CA LEU A 36 8.48 -0.71 44.28
C LEU A 36 7.87 -0.56 45.69
N ARG A 37 7.77 0.67 46.24
CA ARG A 37 7.07 0.90 47.52
C ARG A 37 5.60 0.50 47.36
N GLY A 38 5.17 -0.48 48.15
CA GLY A 38 3.83 -1.09 48.07
C GLY A 38 3.82 -2.49 47.48
N TYR A 39 4.72 -2.79 46.54
CA TYR A 39 4.76 -4.10 45.84
C TYR A 39 5.83 -5.05 46.37
N VAL A 40 6.64 -4.62 47.36
CA VAL A 40 7.75 -5.40 47.95
C VAL A 40 7.32 -6.79 48.42
N HIS A 41 6.11 -6.91 48.99
CA HIS A 41 5.59 -8.17 49.49
C HIS A 41 5.21 -9.15 48.36
N ILE A 42 4.74 -8.64 47.22
CA ILE A 42 4.41 -9.43 46.02
C ILE A 42 5.69 -9.94 45.37
N VAL A 43 6.69 -9.09 45.21
CA VAL A 43 8.00 -9.46 44.66
C VAL A 43 8.68 -10.53 45.52
N LYS A 44 8.58 -10.43 46.86
CA LYS A 44 9.09 -11.46 47.78
C LYS A 44 8.30 -12.78 47.69
N ARG A 45 6.98 -12.73 47.46
CA ARG A 45 6.11 -13.91 47.33
C ARG A 45 6.39 -14.69 46.04
N VAL A 46 6.52 -13.98 44.92
CA VAL A 46 6.89 -14.57 43.62
C VAL A 46 8.29 -15.19 43.68
N SER A 47 9.23 -14.56 44.40
CA SER A 47 10.59 -15.09 44.60
C SER A 47 10.66 -16.35 45.47
N HIS A 48 9.69 -16.59 46.37
CA HIS A 48 9.65 -17.79 47.21
C HIS A 48 8.91 -18.96 46.54
N GLN A 49 7.92 -18.67 45.69
CA GLN A 49 7.17 -19.71 44.97
C GLN A 49 7.92 -20.27 43.77
N ASN A 50 8.71 -19.45 43.08
CA ASN A 50 9.50 -19.89 41.94
C ASN A 50 10.93 -20.21 42.36
N GLY A 51 11.12 -21.42 42.90
CA GLY A 51 12.43 -21.99 43.12
C GLY A 51 13.28 -21.94 41.85
N LYS A 52 14.30 -21.07 41.85
CA LYS A 52 15.41 -21.02 40.88
C LYS A 52 15.00 -21.12 39.40
N ARG A 53 14.16 -20.22 38.89
CA ARG A 53 14.15 -19.89 37.45
C ARG A 53 13.94 -18.39 37.27
N SER A 54 14.86 -17.80 36.53
CA SER A 54 14.98 -16.38 36.19
C SER A 54 13.68 -15.82 35.61
N VAL A 55 12.96 -15.03 36.40
CA VAL A 55 11.84 -14.21 35.91
C VAL A 55 12.20 -12.76 36.14
N PHE A 56 13.02 -12.18 35.27
CA PHE A 56 13.12 -10.73 35.04
C PHE A 56 13.76 -10.51 33.68
N GLN A 57 12.98 -10.73 32.62
CA GLN A 57 13.27 -10.16 31.33
C GLN A 57 12.23 -9.05 31.11
N GLU A 58 12.75 -7.84 30.96
CA GLU A 58 12.05 -6.61 30.56
C GLU A 58 11.18 -5.90 31.62
N VAL A 59 11.85 -5.30 32.59
CA VAL A 59 11.45 -3.96 33.08
C VAL A 59 12.52 -2.96 32.63
N ALA A 60 12.69 -2.84 31.31
CA ALA A 60 13.42 -1.73 30.70
C ALA A 60 12.47 -0.53 30.58
N LEU A 61 12.08 0.01 31.74
CA LEU A 61 11.25 1.20 31.82
C LEU A 61 12.12 2.43 31.50
N LYS A 62 11.90 2.95 30.29
CA LYS A 62 11.89 4.37 29.88
C LYS A 62 13.21 4.98 29.36
N SER A 63 13.24 5.21 28.04
CA SER A 63 13.70 6.49 27.48
C SER A 63 13.03 6.81 26.14
N ARG A 64 11.71 6.99 26.15
CA ARG A 64 11.05 7.86 25.18
C ARG A 64 10.08 8.74 25.92
N THR A 65 10.45 10.01 26.03
CA THR A 65 9.65 11.07 26.61
C THR A 65 8.55 11.46 25.62
N GLU A 66 7.55 10.59 25.52
CA GLU A 66 6.16 11.02 25.49
C GLU A 66 5.57 10.41 26.75
N CYS A 67 5.01 11.21 27.65
CA CYS A 67 4.32 10.70 28.82
C CYS A 67 3.08 9.94 28.34
N ARG A 68 3.24 8.66 27.98
CA ARG A 68 2.16 7.77 27.58
C ARG A 68 1.41 7.41 28.85
N SER A 69 0.31 8.12 29.10
CA SER A 69 -0.66 7.73 30.12
C SER A 69 -1.19 6.34 29.77
N ILE A 70 -1.01 5.39 30.69
CA ILE A 70 -1.65 4.09 30.61
C ILE A 70 -3.16 4.35 30.76
N PRO A 71 -4.01 3.93 29.80
CA PRO A 71 -5.45 4.06 29.93
C PRO A 71 -5.97 3.42 31.22
N PRO A 72 -7.04 3.97 31.82
CA PRO A 72 -7.63 3.38 33.02
C PRO A 72 -8.16 1.96 32.73
N PRO A 73 -8.20 1.04 33.71
CA PRO A 73 -8.67 -0.34 33.49
C PRO A 73 -10.03 -0.47 32.78
N LYS A 74 -10.92 0.51 33.01
CA LYS A 74 -12.24 0.60 32.36
C LYS A 74 -12.16 0.65 30.83
N TYR A 75 -11.10 1.25 30.28
CA TYR A 75 -10.85 1.28 28.84
C TYR A 75 -10.70 -0.13 28.27
N TYR A 76 -9.85 -0.96 28.91
CA TYR A 76 -9.58 -2.31 28.43
C TYR A 76 -10.79 -3.22 28.59
N SER A 77 -11.51 -3.13 29.71
CA SER A 77 -12.75 -3.90 29.89
C SER A 77 -13.79 -3.55 28.83
N GLN A 78 -13.95 -2.26 28.53
CA GLN A 78 -14.88 -1.82 27.50
C GLN A 78 -14.46 -2.33 26.12
N LEU A 79 -13.17 -2.21 25.76
CA LEU A 79 -12.67 -2.67 24.48
C LEU A 79 -12.85 -4.19 24.30
N ILE A 80 -12.59 -4.97 25.34
CA ILE A 80 -12.81 -6.42 25.32
C ILE A 80 -14.29 -6.73 25.08
N THR A 81 -15.21 -6.03 25.76
CA THR A 81 -16.65 -6.18 25.52
C THR A 81 -17.03 -5.82 24.09
N GLU A 82 -16.51 -4.72 23.53
CA GLU A 82 -16.76 -4.35 22.13
C GLU A 82 -16.26 -5.43 21.14
N MET A 83 -15.15 -6.11 21.47
CA MET A 83 -14.61 -7.20 20.66
C MET A 83 -15.41 -8.50 20.79
N GLU A 84 -15.92 -8.80 21.99
CA GLU A 84 -16.85 -9.91 22.22
C GLU A 84 -18.15 -9.70 21.45
N ASP A 85 -18.71 -8.49 21.51
CA ASP A 85 -19.95 -8.11 20.80
C ASP A 85 -19.79 -8.16 19.27
N LEU A 86 -18.62 -7.76 18.76
CA LEU A 86 -18.30 -7.84 17.33
C LEU A 86 -18.05 -9.29 16.87
N GLY A 87 -17.46 -10.10 17.74
CA GLY A 87 -16.95 -11.44 17.42
C GLY A 87 -15.44 -11.46 17.19
N TRP A 88 -14.74 -12.29 17.96
CA TRP A 88 -13.28 -12.48 17.88
C TRP A 88 -12.81 -13.00 16.52
N ASP A 89 -13.69 -13.67 15.76
CA ASP A 89 -13.35 -14.17 14.43
C ASP A 89 -13.05 -13.04 13.45
N LYS A 90 -13.54 -11.81 13.68
CA LYS A 90 -13.28 -10.64 12.84
C LYS A 90 -11.93 -9.97 13.13
N LEU A 91 -11.30 -10.26 14.28
CA LEU A 91 -10.02 -9.67 14.64
C LEU A 91 -8.87 -10.43 13.96
N VAL A 92 -8.08 -9.71 13.16
CA VAL A 92 -6.87 -10.25 12.52
C VAL A 92 -5.64 -9.94 13.37
N PHE A 93 -5.61 -8.76 13.99
CA PHE A 93 -4.45 -8.29 14.74
C PHE A 93 -4.85 -7.23 15.75
N ILE A 94 -4.14 -7.22 16.87
CA ILE A 94 -4.15 -6.15 17.87
C ILE A 94 -2.71 -5.89 18.32
N ASP A 95 -2.33 -4.62 18.48
CA ASP A 95 -1.01 -4.27 18.99
C ASP A 95 -0.91 -4.48 20.51
N THR A 96 0.32 -4.48 21.02
CA THR A 96 0.59 -4.67 22.46
C THR A 96 0.06 -3.53 23.34
N GLU A 97 -0.25 -2.37 22.74
CA GLU A 97 -0.79 -1.21 23.43
C GLU A 97 -2.33 -1.18 23.43
N PHE A 98 -2.98 -2.13 22.73
CA PHE A 98 -4.43 -2.18 22.50
C PHE A 98 -4.98 -0.89 21.88
N ARG A 99 -4.18 -0.22 21.03
CA ARG A 99 -4.55 1.02 20.35
C ARG A 99 -4.80 0.80 18.86
N THR A 100 -4.10 -0.16 18.27
CA THR A 100 -4.25 -0.45 16.84
C THR A 100 -4.85 -1.84 16.67
N LEU A 101 -6.02 -1.90 16.04
CA LEU A 101 -6.71 -3.13 15.70
C LEU A 101 -6.79 -3.27 14.18
N ARG A 102 -6.77 -4.50 13.67
CA ARG A 102 -7.11 -4.81 12.28
C ARG A 102 -8.28 -5.78 12.27
N LEU A 103 -9.36 -5.37 11.63
CA LEU A 103 -10.59 -6.14 11.51
C LEU A 103 -10.75 -6.59 10.07
N LYS A 104 -11.00 -7.88 9.84
CA LYS A 104 -11.37 -8.39 8.52
C LYS A 104 -12.86 -8.22 8.25
N ALA A 105 -13.18 -8.02 6.99
CA ALA A 105 -14.52 -8.03 6.46
C ALA A 105 -14.51 -8.76 5.11
N GLU A 106 -15.64 -9.33 4.77
CA GLU A 106 -15.85 -10.03 3.51
C GLU A 106 -17.03 -9.36 2.81
N ASP A 107 -16.87 -9.02 1.53
CA ASP A 107 -17.96 -8.47 0.73
C ASP A 107 -18.84 -9.58 0.13
N SER A 108 -19.97 -9.20 -0.47
CA SER A 108 -20.92 -10.12 -1.10
C SER A 108 -20.34 -11.01 -2.22
N SER A 109 -19.17 -10.69 -2.76
CA SER A 109 -18.48 -11.50 -3.76
C SER A 109 -17.38 -12.38 -3.16
N GLY A 110 -17.28 -12.44 -1.82
CA GLY A 110 -16.30 -13.25 -1.10
C GLY A 110 -14.89 -12.65 -1.03
N ARG A 111 -14.70 -11.39 -1.44
CA ARG A 111 -13.39 -10.73 -1.36
C ARG A 111 -13.10 -10.34 0.08
N GLN A 112 -11.89 -10.62 0.53
CA GLN A 112 -11.42 -10.27 1.87
C GLN A 112 -10.86 -8.85 1.88
N HIS A 113 -11.30 -8.07 2.86
CA HIS A 113 -10.88 -6.69 3.10
C HIS A 113 -10.44 -6.54 4.56
N VAL A 114 -9.57 -5.56 4.83
CA VAL A 114 -9.10 -5.29 6.20
C VAL A 114 -9.18 -3.80 6.49
N VAL A 115 -9.85 -3.44 7.58
CA VAL A 115 -9.83 -2.09 8.14
C VAL A 115 -8.90 -2.04 9.34
N THR A 116 -7.97 -1.10 9.32
CA THR A 116 -7.11 -0.76 10.45
C THR A 116 -7.77 0.35 11.26
N VAL A 117 -8.01 0.09 12.53
CA VAL A 117 -8.65 1.02 13.48
C VAL A 117 -7.61 1.45 14.50
N LYS A 118 -7.28 2.75 14.50
CA LYS A 118 -6.39 3.36 15.51
C LYS A 118 -7.23 4.11 16.54
N LEU A 119 -7.39 3.50 17.70
CA LEU A 119 -8.09 4.08 18.84
C LEU A 119 -7.28 5.23 19.43
N LYS A 120 -8.00 6.27 19.81
CA LYS A 120 -7.43 7.42 20.50
C LYS A 120 -7.51 7.24 22.02
N PRO A 121 -6.70 7.97 22.81
CA PRO A 121 -6.64 7.78 24.27
C PRO A 121 -7.98 7.97 25.01
N LYS A 122 -8.91 8.73 24.42
CA LYS A 122 -10.24 9.02 24.98
C LYS A 122 -11.37 8.19 24.34
N HIS A 123 -11.07 7.08 23.67
CA HIS A 123 -12.11 6.18 23.14
C HIS A 123 -13.12 5.78 24.24
N PRO A 124 -14.44 5.75 23.95
CA PRO A 124 -15.11 6.05 22.67
C PRO A 124 -15.49 7.52 22.49
N LEU A 125 -15.17 8.41 23.44
CA LEU A 125 -15.54 9.84 23.36
C LEU A 125 -14.87 10.55 22.18
N GLU A 126 -13.72 10.05 21.73
CA GLU A 126 -13.01 10.55 20.56
C GLU A 126 -12.99 9.49 19.46
N ALA A 127 -13.33 9.91 18.23
CA ALA A 127 -13.41 9.01 17.08
C ALA A 127 -12.05 8.37 16.75
N PRO A 128 -12.02 7.06 16.44
CA PRO A 128 -10.83 6.40 15.96
C PRO A 128 -10.44 6.89 14.57
N VAL A 129 -9.17 6.68 14.20
CA VAL A 129 -8.70 6.87 12.82
C VAL A 129 -8.79 5.52 12.11
N CYS A 130 -9.61 5.43 11.08
CA CYS A 130 -9.79 4.22 10.29
C CYS A 130 -9.10 4.35 8.93
N THR A 131 -8.36 3.32 8.53
CA THR A 131 -7.67 3.25 7.23
C THR A 131 -7.81 1.86 6.62
N ALA A 132 -8.02 1.79 5.32
CA ALA A 132 -8.11 0.55 4.55
C ALA A 132 -7.65 0.80 3.11
N ASP A 133 -7.35 -0.28 2.38
CA ASP A 133 -6.98 -0.21 0.95
C ASP A 133 -8.26 0.00 0.13
N LEU A 134 -8.68 1.25 0.00
CA LEU A 134 -9.92 1.64 -0.67
C LEU A 134 -9.65 2.70 -1.74
N PRO A 135 -10.42 2.69 -2.84
CA PRO A 135 -10.27 3.66 -3.92
C PRO A 135 -10.94 5.01 -3.59
N VAL A 136 -11.57 5.12 -2.42
CA VAL A 136 -12.27 6.30 -1.92
C VAL A 136 -11.93 6.54 -0.45
N PRO A 137 -12.00 7.80 0.04
CA PRO A 137 -11.76 8.10 1.44
C PRO A 137 -12.71 7.35 2.39
N LEU A 138 -12.15 6.78 3.46
CA LEU A 138 -12.92 6.09 4.51
C LEU A 138 -13.48 7.09 5.51
N ALA A 139 -14.67 7.60 5.26
CA ALA A 139 -15.38 8.48 6.20
C ALA A 139 -16.24 7.65 7.16
N MET A 140 -15.95 7.75 8.46
CA MET A 140 -16.70 7.07 9.52
C MET A 140 -17.57 8.08 10.27
N THR A 141 -18.85 7.79 10.40
CA THR A 141 -19.70 8.50 11.36
C THR A 141 -19.46 7.93 12.75
N TRP A 142 -19.25 8.81 13.73
CA TRP A 142 -18.87 8.42 15.08
C TRP A 142 -19.54 9.29 16.13
N THR A 143 -20.06 8.64 17.17
CA THR A 143 -20.64 9.26 18.36
C THR A 143 -20.03 8.63 19.62
N ALA A 144 -20.24 9.26 20.79
CA ALA A 144 -19.74 8.72 22.06
C ALA A 144 -20.36 7.34 22.43
N GLN A 145 -21.44 6.94 21.77
CA GLN A 145 -22.11 5.64 21.92
C GLN A 145 -21.68 4.63 20.86
N SER A 146 -20.86 5.03 19.89
CA SER A 146 -20.35 4.14 18.86
C SER A 146 -19.32 3.15 19.44
N SER A 147 -19.15 2.03 18.74
CA SER A 147 -18.28 0.92 19.12
C SER A 147 -17.57 0.35 17.89
N LEU A 148 -16.67 -0.62 18.10
CA LEU A 148 -16.06 -1.38 16.99
C LEU A 148 -17.10 -2.00 16.03
N THR A 149 -18.24 -2.46 16.54
CA THR A 149 -19.35 -2.96 15.71
C THR A 149 -19.86 -1.91 14.73
N HIS A 150 -19.96 -0.64 15.17
CA HIS A 150 -20.39 0.46 14.29
C HIS A 150 -19.38 0.74 13.17
N VAL A 151 -18.07 0.59 13.46
CA VAL A 151 -17.01 0.71 12.44
C VAL A 151 -17.13 -0.43 11.44
N HIS A 152 -17.31 -1.67 11.91
CA HIS A 152 -17.40 -2.84 11.05
C HIS A 152 -18.62 -2.79 10.13
N THR A 153 -19.79 -2.43 10.66
CA THR A 153 -21.03 -2.28 9.87
C THR A 153 -20.91 -1.19 8.81
N GLN A 154 -20.37 -0.02 9.15
CA GLN A 154 -20.16 1.06 8.17
C GLN A 154 -19.13 0.66 7.11
N PHE A 155 -18.08 -0.08 7.50
CA PHE A 155 -17.11 -0.60 6.56
C PHE A 155 -17.76 -1.58 5.58
N LEU A 156 -18.54 -2.55 6.05
CA LEU A 156 -19.28 -3.48 5.19
C LEU A 156 -20.18 -2.75 4.19
N LEU A 157 -20.96 -1.76 4.63
CA LEU A 157 -21.81 -0.98 3.73
C LEU A 157 -21.01 -0.27 2.62
N LEU A 158 -19.83 0.25 2.95
CA LEU A 158 -18.93 0.85 1.97
C LEU A 158 -18.38 -0.19 0.99
N LEU A 159 -17.99 -1.38 1.47
CA LEU A 159 -17.52 -2.47 0.62
C LEU A 159 -18.59 -2.88 -0.39
N GLU A 160 -19.85 -3.02 0.05
CA GLU A 160 -20.96 -3.34 -0.84
C GLU A 160 -21.18 -2.27 -1.91
N SER A 161 -21.02 -0.99 -1.57
CA SER A 161 -21.12 0.10 -2.55
C SER A 161 -20.01 0.10 -3.61
N LEU A 162 -18.91 -0.62 -3.37
CA LEU A 162 -17.75 -0.73 -4.27
C LEU A 162 -17.66 -2.10 -4.96
N ALA A 163 -18.62 -3.00 -4.72
CA ALA A 163 -18.59 -4.37 -5.23
C ALA A 163 -18.51 -4.44 -6.76
N GLU A 164 -19.30 -3.63 -7.46
CA GLU A 164 -19.28 -3.56 -8.93
C GLU A 164 -17.94 -3.02 -9.47
N PHE A 165 -17.36 -2.02 -8.80
CA PHE A 165 -16.07 -1.46 -9.16
C PHE A 165 -14.96 -2.50 -9.08
N TRP A 166 -14.90 -3.28 -7.99
CA TRP A 166 -13.92 -4.36 -7.90
C TRP A 166 -14.21 -5.51 -8.84
N ALA A 167 -15.47 -5.82 -9.16
CA ALA A 167 -15.79 -6.84 -10.15
C ALA A 167 -15.23 -6.51 -11.54
N VAL A 168 -15.29 -5.22 -11.95
CA VAL A 168 -14.65 -4.75 -13.19
C VAL A 168 -13.15 -4.97 -13.18
N LEU A 169 -12.47 -4.57 -12.10
CA LEU A 169 -11.03 -4.72 -11.98
C LEU A 169 -10.60 -6.19 -11.87
N ASP A 170 -11.35 -7.02 -11.15
CA ASP A 170 -11.10 -8.46 -11.03
C ASP A 170 -11.14 -9.13 -12.42
N GLU A 171 -12.11 -8.76 -13.27
CA GLU A 171 -12.18 -9.28 -14.64
C GLU A 171 -10.95 -8.88 -15.47
N ILE A 172 -10.56 -7.60 -15.42
CA ILE A 172 -9.38 -7.10 -16.13
C ILE A 172 -8.11 -7.82 -15.65
N ASP A 173 -7.92 -7.91 -14.34
CA ASP A 173 -6.75 -8.53 -13.69
C ASP A 173 -6.66 -10.03 -14.03
N GLN A 174 -7.80 -10.71 -14.17
CA GLN A 174 -7.84 -12.14 -14.50
C GLN A 174 -7.62 -12.42 -16.00
N LYS A 175 -8.20 -11.61 -16.88
CA LYS A 175 -8.30 -11.92 -18.31
C LYS A 175 -7.24 -11.25 -19.18
N THR A 176 -6.48 -10.29 -18.64
CA THR A 176 -5.52 -9.49 -19.41
C THR A 176 -4.12 -9.49 -18.80
N TRP A 177 -3.14 -9.02 -19.57
CA TRP A 177 -1.80 -8.75 -19.05
C TRP A 177 -1.70 -7.32 -18.51
N VAL A 178 -1.80 -7.18 -17.19
CA VAL A 178 -1.61 -5.91 -16.48
C VAL A 178 -0.12 -5.66 -16.24
N LEU A 179 0.37 -4.52 -16.72
CA LEU A 179 1.73 -4.04 -16.56
C LEU A 179 1.91 -3.22 -15.27
N GLU A 180 0.93 -2.36 -14.99
CA GLU A 180 0.95 -1.42 -13.86
C GLU A 180 -0.47 -1.27 -13.25
N PRO A 181 -0.60 -1.30 -11.91
CA PRO A 181 0.44 -1.69 -10.94
C PRO A 181 0.79 -3.19 -11.08
N GLU A 182 2.04 -3.57 -10.74
CA GLU A 182 2.47 -4.98 -10.83
C GLU A 182 1.74 -5.88 -9.83
N LYS A 183 1.43 -5.33 -8.67
CA LYS A 183 0.67 -5.99 -7.61
C LYS A 183 -0.48 -5.06 -7.24
N PRO A 184 -1.60 -5.14 -7.97
CA PRO A 184 -2.72 -4.25 -7.71
C PRO A 184 -3.28 -4.45 -6.30
N SER A 185 -3.55 -3.34 -5.63
CA SER A 185 -4.30 -3.27 -4.39
C SER A 185 -5.76 -2.92 -4.67
N ARG A 186 -6.61 -3.03 -3.64
CA ARG A 186 -8.02 -2.62 -3.72
C ARG A 186 -8.22 -1.10 -3.79
N ALA A 187 -7.16 -0.32 -3.55
CA ALA A 187 -7.15 1.13 -3.71
C ALA A 187 -6.84 1.59 -5.14
N ASP A 188 -6.22 0.75 -5.95
CA ASP A 188 -5.78 1.12 -7.30
C ASP A 188 -6.93 1.13 -8.29
N THR A 189 -7.24 2.30 -8.83
CA THR A 189 -8.33 2.58 -9.79
C THR A 189 -7.91 2.44 -11.25
N MET A 190 -6.60 2.37 -11.50
CA MET A 190 -6.00 2.34 -12.83
C MET A 190 -5.42 0.96 -13.15
N ARG A 191 -5.52 0.56 -14.41
CA ARG A 191 -4.76 -0.57 -14.98
C ARG A 191 -4.10 -0.17 -16.29
N ARG A 192 -2.79 -0.37 -16.39
CA ARG A 192 -2.06 -0.36 -17.68
C ARG A 192 -2.05 -1.77 -18.23
N ILE A 193 -2.78 -1.99 -19.32
CA ILE A 193 -3.02 -3.30 -19.91
C ILE A 193 -2.27 -3.41 -21.24
N VAL A 194 -1.64 -4.55 -21.51
CA VAL A 194 -1.06 -4.85 -22.82
C VAL A 194 -2.17 -5.01 -23.86
N ILE A 195 -2.00 -4.38 -25.02
CA ILE A 195 -2.90 -4.58 -26.19
C ILE A 195 -2.14 -5.04 -27.44
N GLY A 196 -0.80 -5.07 -27.39
CA GLY A 196 0.05 -5.56 -28.46
C GLY A 196 1.53 -5.38 -28.12
N ASN A 197 2.41 -5.72 -29.07
CA ASN A 197 3.85 -5.57 -28.88
C ASN A 197 4.23 -4.10 -28.76
N ASN A 198 4.87 -3.72 -27.67
CA ASN A 198 5.24 -2.33 -27.34
C ASN A 198 4.05 -1.35 -27.35
N VAL A 199 2.83 -1.85 -27.12
CA VAL A 199 1.62 -1.03 -27.04
C VAL A 199 0.78 -1.45 -25.84
N SER A 200 0.31 -0.46 -25.10
CA SER A 200 -0.53 -0.64 -23.92
C SER A 200 -1.61 0.44 -23.84
N ILE A 201 -2.66 0.18 -23.07
CA ILE A 201 -3.71 1.14 -22.73
C ILE A 201 -3.75 1.30 -21.21
N LYS A 202 -3.72 2.54 -20.72
CA LYS A 202 -4.08 2.86 -19.34
C LYS A 202 -5.58 3.09 -19.27
N VAL A 203 -6.24 2.40 -18.35
CA VAL A 203 -7.69 2.44 -18.13
C VAL A 203 -7.91 2.87 -16.68
N GLU A 204 -8.54 4.03 -16.49
CA GLU A 204 -8.92 4.58 -15.19
C GLU A 204 -10.41 4.34 -14.96
N VAL A 205 -10.75 3.43 -14.05
CA VAL A 205 -12.14 3.05 -13.77
C VAL A 205 -12.75 4.00 -12.73
N ASN A 206 -13.93 4.55 -13.04
CA ASN A 206 -14.65 5.41 -12.11
C ASN A 206 -15.26 4.58 -10.96
N THR A 207 -14.98 4.95 -9.72
CA THR A 207 -15.44 4.19 -8.53
C THR A 207 -16.95 4.23 -8.33
N ARG A 208 -17.65 5.26 -8.81
CA ARG A 208 -19.11 5.44 -8.66
C ARG A 208 -19.89 4.91 -9.85
N HIS A 209 -19.28 4.91 -11.03
CA HIS A 209 -19.90 4.51 -12.28
C HIS A 209 -18.95 3.56 -13.05
N PRO A 210 -18.67 2.37 -12.51
CA PRO A 210 -17.59 1.51 -13.00
C PRO A 210 -17.81 0.95 -14.41
N ASN A 211 -19.06 0.84 -14.86
CA ASN A 211 -19.40 0.34 -16.19
C ASN A 211 -19.51 1.44 -17.27
N MET A 212 -19.30 2.71 -16.91
CA MET A 212 -19.24 3.81 -17.89
C MET A 212 -17.89 3.82 -18.60
N LEU A 213 -17.83 4.48 -19.76
CA LEU A 213 -16.59 4.65 -20.52
C LEU A 213 -15.49 5.24 -19.62
N PRO A 214 -14.40 4.49 -19.36
CA PRO A 214 -13.31 4.95 -18.50
C PRO A 214 -12.41 5.94 -19.23
N GLU A 215 -11.60 6.70 -18.47
CA GLU A 215 -10.52 7.48 -19.08
C GLU A 215 -9.46 6.52 -19.62
N CYS A 216 -9.17 6.66 -20.92
CA CYS A 216 -8.29 5.76 -21.65
C CYS A 216 -7.09 6.52 -22.22
N CYS A 217 -5.87 6.02 -21.96
CA CYS A 217 -4.64 6.56 -22.53
C CYS A 217 -3.84 5.47 -23.24
N LEU A 218 -3.79 5.53 -24.57
CA LEU A 218 -3.00 4.63 -25.42
C LEU A 218 -1.52 5.05 -25.42
N LEU A 219 -0.63 4.09 -25.19
CA LEU A 219 0.82 4.27 -25.08
C LEU A 219 1.55 3.32 -26.03
N GLY A 220 2.44 3.86 -26.84
CA GLY A 220 3.20 3.14 -27.86
C GLY A 220 3.67 4.09 -28.96
N ALA A 221 4.32 3.54 -30.01
CA ALA A 221 4.73 4.34 -31.16
C ALA A 221 3.51 4.93 -31.89
N ASP A 222 3.62 6.19 -32.35
CA ASP A 222 2.52 6.99 -32.91
C ASP A 222 1.80 6.28 -34.06
N HIS A 223 2.54 5.62 -34.94
CA HIS A 223 1.99 4.90 -36.08
C HIS A 223 1.14 3.68 -35.68
N VAL A 224 1.34 3.14 -34.47
CA VAL A 224 0.56 2.02 -33.93
C VAL A 224 -0.62 2.50 -33.10
N VAL A 225 -0.44 3.55 -32.28
CA VAL A 225 -1.52 4.06 -31.41
C VAL A 225 -2.54 4.93 -32.15
N THR A 226 -2.16 5.61 -33.22
CA THR A 226 -3.08 6.51 -33.95
C THR A 226 -4.28 5.78 -34.55
N PRO A 227 -4.13 4.62 -35.23
CA PRO A 227 -5.27 3.83 -35.68
C PRO A 227 -6.21 3.41 -34.54
N LEU A 228 -5.65 2.95 -33.41
CA LEU A 228 -6.42 2.53 -32.23
C LEU A 228 -7.19 3.70 -31.61
N ARG A 229 -6.58 4.89 -31.55
CA ARG A 229 -7.22 6.12 -31.09
C ARG A 229 -8.40 6.51 -31.99
N ASN A 230 -8.24 6.37 -33.31
CA ASN A 230 -9.32 6.63 -34.26
C ASN A 230 -10.48 5.66 -34.04
N LYS A 231 -10.21 4.36 -33.87
CA LYS A 231 -11.25 3.35 -33.54
C LYS A 231 -11.97 3.70 -32.23
N LEU A 232 -11.23 3.99 -31.16
CA LEU A 232 -11.79 4.40 -29.88
C LEU A 232 -12.76 5.58 -30.03
N ASN A 233 -12.35 6.62 -30.75
CA ASN A 233 -13.17 7.81 -30.96
C ASN A 233 -14.40 7.54 -31.85
N SER A 234 -14.24 6.77 -32.93
CA SER A 234 -15.31 6.45 -33.86
C SER A 234 -16.35 5.52 -33.24
N ASN A 235 -15.92 4.55 -32.45
CA ASN A 235 -16.76 3.49 -31.90
C ASN A 235 -17.23 3.78 -30.46
N MET A 236 -16.86 4.92 -29.87
CA MET A 236 -17.23 5.31 -28.50
C MET A 236 -18.75 5.23 -28.22
N HIS A 237 -19.57 5.51 -29.24
CA HIS A 237 -21.03 5.46 -29.17
C HIS A 237 -21.59 4.03 -29.03
N LEU A 238 -20.79 2.99 -29.28
CA LEU A 238 -21.15 1.59 -29.11
C LEU A 238 -20.99 1.11 -27.66
N TRP A 239 -20.44 1.95 -26.77
CA TRP A 239 -20.24 1.59 -25.37
C TRP A 239 -21.58 1.28 -24.69
N ASN A 240 -21.71 0.05 -24.20
CA ASN A 240 -22.92 -0.44 -23.54
C ASN A 240 -22.66 -0.70 -22.05
N PRO A 241 -23.23 0.08 -21.11
CA PRO A 241 -23.07 -0.12 -19.67
C PRO A 241 -23.58 -1.47 -19.14
N GLU A 242 -24.42 -2.18 -19.91
CA GLU A 242 -24.87 -3.54 -19.58
C GLU A 242 -23.83 -4.62 -19.92
N CYS A 243 -22.81 -4.27 -20.72
CA CYS A 243 -21.67 -5.13 -21.01
C CYS A 243 -20.49 -4.78 -20.08
N SER A 244 -19.62 -5.75 -19.84
CA SER A 244 -18.44 -5.49 -19.02
C SER A 244 -17.49 -4.50 -19.69
N VAL A 245 -16.70 -3.78 -18.89
CA VAL A 245 -15.72 -2.80 -19.38
C VAL A 245 -14.72 -3.46 -20.35
N LEU A 246 -14.25 -4.66 -20.02
CA LEU A 246 -13.30 -5.38 -20.88
C LEU A 246 -13.93 -5.75 -22.22
N GLN A 247 -15.19 -6.21 -22.21
CA GLN A 247 -15.92 -6.53 -23.43
C GLN A 247 -16.13 -5.29 -24.30
N ASN A 248 -16.56 -4.17 -23.70
CA ASN A 248 -16.71 -2.92 -24.43
C ASN A 248 -15.38 -2.44 -25.02
N LEU A 249 -14.28 -2.48 -24.26
CA LEU A 249 -12.96 -2.09 -24.77
C LEU A 249 -12.53 -2.96 -25.95
N ARG A 250 -12.82 -4.26 -25.91
CA ARG A 250 -12.55 -5.21 -27.01
C ARG A 250 -13.27 -4.80 -28.28
N ASP A 251 -14.57 -4.52 -28.18
CA ASP A 251 -15.43 -4.22 -29.31
C ASP A 251 -15.13 -2.82 -29.89
N VAL A 252 -14.94 -1.83 -29.03
CA VAL A 252 -14.66 -0.44 -29.41
C VAL A 252 -13.29 -0.31 -30.08
N LEU A 253 -12.27 -0.98 -29.55
CA LEU A 253 -10.93 -0.98 -30.14
C LEU A 253 -10.79 -1.98 -31.30
N GLU A 254 -11.75 -2.90 -31.44
CA GLU A 254 -11.73 -4.02 -32.40
C GLU A 254 -10.41 -4.79 -32.34
N ILE A 255 -10.03 -5.21 -31.13
CA ILE A 255 -8.83 -6.00 -30.85
C ILE A 255 -9.19 -7.25 -30.07
N GLU A 256 -8.26 -8.19 -29.99
CA GLU A 256 -8.29 -9.25 -28.98
C GLU A 256 -7.19 -8.97 -27.95
N PHE A 257 -7.55 -9.00 -26.66
CA PHE A 257 -6.59 -8.75 -25.59
C PHE A 257 -5.66 -9.96 -25.42
N PRO A 258 -4.33 -9.74 -25.35
CA PRO A 258 -3.42 -10.79 -24.90
C PRO A 258 -3.78 -11.24 -23.49
N SER A 259 -3.97 -12.55 -23.30
CA SER A 259 -4.36 -13.12 -22.01
C SER A 259 -3.25 -13.97 -21.38
N PRO A 260 -3.25 -14.12 -20.04
CA PRO A 260 -2.32 -15.01 -19.35
C PRO A 260 -2.43 -16.49 -19.75
N ALA A 261 -3.59 -16.89 -20.31
CA ALA A 261 -3.79 -18.25 -20.81
C ALA A 261 -3.14 -18.50 -22.18
N THR A 262 -2.85 -17.44 -22.93
CA THR A 262 -2.42 -17.53 -24.34
C THR A 262 -1.02 -17.00 -24.57
N HIS A 263 -0.50 -16.13 -23.69
CA HIS A 263 0.78 -15.48 -23.86
C HIS A 263 1.57 -15.52 -22.56
N GLU A 264 2.90 -15.64 -22.63
CA GLU A 264 3.80 -15.53 -21.48
C GLU A 264 4.10 -14.07 -21.13
N LYS A 265 4.32 -13.78 -19.84
CA LYS A 265 4.67 -12.42 -19.34
C LYS A 265 5.96 -11.87 -19.95
N SER A 266 6.94 -12.74 -20.24
CA SER A 266 8.24 -12.42 -20.83
C SER A 266 8.10 -11.71 -22.18
N SER A 267 7.07 -12.06 -22.96
CA SER A 267 6.79 -11.48 -24.29
C SER A 267 6.51 -9.97 -24.26
N PHE A 268 6.12 -9.43 -23.10
CA PHE A 268 5.74 -8.02 -22.94
C PHE A 268 6.69 -7.24 -22.03
N SER A 269 7.71 -7.89 -21.49
CA SER A 269 8.67 -7.30 -20.54
C SER A 269 9.90 -6.77 -21.28
N VAL A 270 9.71 -5.81 -22.19
CA VAL A 270 10.80 -5.29 -23.03
C VAL A 270 11.66 -4.30 -22.25
N GLU A 271 12.96 -4.54 -22.25
CA GLU A 271 13.94 -3.72 -21.53
C GLU A 271 14.14 -2.34 -22.15
N CYS A 272 14.45 -1.36 -21.30
CA CYS A 272 14.84 -0.03 -21.72
C CYS A 272 16.15 -0.07 -22.52
N GLY A 273 16.20 0.60 -23.66
CA GLY A 273 17.40 0.66 -24.51
C GLY A 273 18.58 1.46 -23.91
N ILE A 274 18.44 2.04 -22.72
CA ILE A 274 19.53 2.82 -22.08
C ILE A 274 20.06 2.09 -20.85
N CYS A 275 19.17 1.70 -19.93
CA CYS A 275 19.58 1.04 -18.68
C CYS A 275 19.54 -0.49 -18.75
N TYR A 276 19.05 -1.07 -19.85
CA TYR A 276 18.93 -2.52 -20.06
C TYR A 276 18.20 -3.23 -18.91
N SER A 277 17.23 -2.53 -18.31
CA SER A 277 16.34 -3.08 -17.31
C SER A 277 14.91 -2.87 -17.75
N TYR A 278 14.06 -3.86 -17.46
CA TYR A 278 12.62 -3.71 -17.59
C TYR A 278 12.04 -2.80 -16.49
N ARG A 279 12.58 -2.84 -15.27
CA ARG A 279 12.12 -1.99 -14.16
C ARG A 279 13.22 -1.07 -13.67
N LEU A 280 12.90 0.22 -13.60
CA LEU A 280 13.69 1.21 -12.89
C LEU A 280 12.85 1.70 -11.72
N ASN A 281 13.12 1.18 -10.52
CA ASN A 281 12.22 1.27 -9.36
C ASN A 281 10.85 0.64 -9.67
N SER A 282 9.77 1.42 -9.63
CA SER A 282 8.41 1.03 -10.01
C SER A 282 8.14 1.16 -11.52
N ASP A 283 8.95 1.95 -12.24
CA ASP A 283 8.61 2.40 -13.58
C ASP A 283 9.07 1.39 -14.65
N ILE A 284 8.28 1.28 -15.71
CA ILE A 284 8.57 0.47 -16.89
C ILE A 284 8.73 1.37 -18.13
N PRO A 285 9.37 0.90 -19.21
CA PRO A 285 9.49 1.68 -20.43
C PRO A 285 8.13 2.09 -21.00
N ASP A 286 7.99 3.38 -21.27
CA ASP A 286 6.75 3.99 -21.75
C ASP A 286 6.98 4.97 -22.92
N GLN A 287 8.23 5.33 -23.19
CA GLN A 287 8.64 6.09 -24.37
C GLN A 287 9.15 5.15 -25.44
N VAL A 288 8.54 5.18 -26.62
CA VAL A 288 8.92 4.27 -27.72
C VAL A 288 9.38 5.11 -28.92
N CYS A 289 10.45 4.70 -29.58
CA CYS A 289 10.86 5.34 -30.83
C CYS A 289 9.77 5.21 -31.90
N ASN A 290 9.41 6.33 -32.54
CA ASN A 290 8.34 6.38 -33.53
C ASN A 290 8.72 5.83 -34.92
N ASP A 291 10.01 5.64 -35.22
CA ASP A 291 10.44 5.01 -36.48
C ASP A 291 10.05 3.52 -36.45
N SER A 292 9.27 3.09 -37.45
CA SER A 292 8.69 1.76 -37.55
C SER A 292 9.72 0.63 -37.66
N ARG A 293 10.98 0.93 -38.02
CA ARG A 293 12.07 -0.04 -38.06
C ARG A 293 12.87 -0.10 -36.76
N CYS A 294 12.63 0.84 -35.85
CA CYS A 294 13.33 0.92 -34.56
C CYS A 294 12.45 0.40 -33.43
N GLY A 295 11.37 1.13 -33.08
CA GLY A 295 10.44 0.72 -32.02
C GLY A 295 11.07 0.48 -30.64
N GLN A 296 12.31 0.93 -30.39
CA GLN A 296 13.01 0.70 -29.13
C GLN A 296 12.30 1.45 -27.99
N PRO A 297 11.95 0.77 -26.89
CA PRO A 297 11.38 1.43 -25.72
C PRO A 297 12.44 1.93 -24.75
N PHE A 298 12.09 2.99 -24.02
CA PHE A 298 12.90 3.66 -23.02
C PHE A 298 12.03 4.05 -21.81
N HIS A 299 12.61 4.03 -20.61
CA HIS A 299 12.02 4.75 -19.48
C HIS A 299 12.06 6.25 -19.77
N GLN A 300 10.98 6.97 -19.42
CA GLN A 300 10.95 8.43 -19.51
C GLN A 300 12.17 9.08 -18.84
N ALA A 301 12.52 8.64 -17.62
CA ALA A 301 13.67 9.17 -16.89
C ALA A 301 15.00 8.92 -17.64
N CYS A 302 15.24 7.70 -18.12
CA CYS A 302 16.47 7.39 -18.87
C CYS A 302 16.59 8.22 -20.15
N LEU A 303 15.51 8.34 -20.92
CA LEU A 303 15.53 9.09 -22.17
C LEU A 303 15.70 10.60 -21.92
N TYR A 304 15.06 11.13 -20.87
CA TYR A 304 15.24 12.52 -20.46
C TYR A 304 16.69 12.82 -20.06
N GLU A 305 17.28 11.98 -19.21
CA GLU A 305 18.68 12.08 -18.78
C GLU A 305 19.66 11.99 -19.95
N TRP A 306 19.37 11.14 -20.92
CA TRP A 306 20.15 11.02 -22.14
C TRP A 306 20.07 12.28 -23.00
N LEU A 307 18.86 12.71 -23.36
CA LEU A 307 18.67 13.85 -24.28
C LEU A 307 19.14 15.17 -23.68
N ARG A 308 18.99 15.40 -22.38
CA ARG A 308 19.48 16.64 -21.75
C ARG A 308 21.02 16.77 -21.78
N GLY A 309 21.74 15.65 -21.91
CA GLY A 309 23.20 15.62 -22.04
C GLY A 309 23.70 15.93 -23.45
N ILE A 310 22.81 16.00 -24.44
CA ILE A 310 23.18 16.18 -25.85
C ILE A 310 23.06 17.67 -26.26
N PRO A 311 24.14 18.32 -26.75
CA PRO A 311 24.10 19.74 -27.15
C PRO A 311 23.13 20.07 -28.30
N SER A 312 22.83 19.11 -29.18
CA SER A 312 21.87 19.27 -30.29
C SER A 312 20.42 19.14 -29.85
N SER A 313 20.14 18.61 -28.65
CA SER A 313 18.78 18.52 -28.12
C SER A 313 18.22 19.92 -27.84
N ARG A 314 16.90 20.04 -27.97
CA ARG A 314 16.16 21.27 -27.77
C ARG A 314 15.07 21.01 -26.74
N GLN A 315 14.89 21.93 -25.80
CA GLN A 315 13.76 21.87 -24.88
C GLN A 315 12.76 22.97 -25.24
N SER A 316 11.48 22.61 -25.32
CA SER A 316 10.38 23.54 -25.43
C SER A 316 9.33 23.18 -24.38
N PHE A 317 9.03 24.13 -23.49
CA PHE A 317 8.18 23.90 -22.32
C PHE A 317 8.61 22.67 -21.50
N SER A 318 7.71 21.70 -21.34
CA SER A 318 7.91 20.44 -20.62
C SER A 318 8.28 19.27 -21.54
N ILE A 319 8.77 19.53 -22.77
CA ILE A 319 9.14 18.49 -23.73
C ILE A 319 10.57 18.74 -24.22
N VAL A 320 11.39 17.69 -24.20
CA VAL A 320 12.72 17.66 -24.82
C VAL A 320 12.63 16.93 -26.15
N PHE A 321 13.23 17.53 -27.17
CA PHE A 321 13.34 17.04 -28.54
C PHE A 321 14.78 16.67 -28.82
N GLY A 322 14.99 15.51 -29.44
CA GLY A 322 16.31 15.09 -29.88
C GLY A 322 16.24 13.88 -30.78
N GLU A 323 17.30 13.09 -30.78
CA GLU A 323 17.46 11.93 -31.65
C GLU A 323 17.49 10.64 -30.84
N CYS A 324 16.86 9.59 -31.37
CA CYS A 324 16.83 8.28 -30.75
C CYS A 324 18.26 7.69 -30.66
N PRO A 325 18.67 7.13 -29.50
CA PRO A 325 20.01 6.55 -29.33
C PRO A 325 20.33 5.40 -30.31
N TYR A 326 19.32 4.75 -30.88
CA TYR A 326 19.48 3.55 -31.71
C TYR A 326 19.43 3.82 -33.22
N CYS A 327 18.62 4.78 -33.67
CA CYS A 327 18.38 5.00 -35.10
C CYS A 327 18.58 6.46 -35.54
N SER A 328 18.93 7.35 -34.61
CA SER A 328 19.11 8.79 -34.84
C SER A 328 17.89 9.52 -35.42
N LYS A 329 16.71 8.89 -35.41
CA LYS A 329 15.46 9.53 -35.82
C LYS A 329 14.91 10.42 -34.72
N PRO A 330 14.10 11.44 -35.07
CA PRO A 330 13.50 12.32 -34.08
C PRO A 330 12.73 11.55 -33.01
N ILE A 331 12.97 11.88 -31.74
CA ILE A 331 12.24 11.38 -30.58
C ILE A 331 12.02 12.51 -29.58
N THR A 332 10.95 12.41 -28.81
CA THR A 332 10.61 13.38 -27.77
C THR A 332 10.40 12.69 -26.44
N VAL A 333 10.58 13.44 -25.35
CA VAL A 333 10.32 12.96 -24.00
C VAL A 333 9.79 14.11 -23.14
N LYS A 334 8.83 13.82 -22.27
CA LYS A 334 8.35 14.79 -21.28
C LYS A 334 9.39 14.97 -20.18
N CYS A 335 9.62 16.22 -19.78
CA CYS A 335 10.39 16.53 -18.59
C CYS A 335 9.70 15.90 -17.37
N PRO A 336 10.44 15.20 -16.50
CA PRO A 336 9.87 14.72 -15.24
C PRO A 336 9.36 15.91 -14.41
N PRO A 337 8.27 15.74 -13.66
CA PRO A 337 7.79 16.78 -12.75
C PRO A 337 8.91 17.16 -11.78
N ARG A 338 9.11 18.46 -11.54
CA ARG A 338 10.08 18.92 -10.55
C ARG A 338 9.64 18.39 -9.18
N ASN A 339 10.42 17.51 -8.56
CA ASN A 339 10.24 17.22 -7.15
C ASN A 339 10.49 18.51 -6.38
N PRO A 340 9.56 18.99 -5.53
CA PRO A 340 9.75 20.19 -4.72
C PRO A 340 10.79 20.01 -3.58
N GLU A 341 11.63 18.98 -3.63
CA GLU A 341 12.62 18.64 -2.58
C GLU A 341 14.09 18.74 -3.03
N ASN A 342 14.41 19.50 -4.09
CA ASN A 342 15.80 19.86 -4.40
C ASN A 342 15.97 21.37 -4.58
#